data_AF-A0A5A7RRD3-F1
#
_entry.id   AF-A0A5A7RRD3-F1
#
_cell.length_a   1.000
_cell.length_b   1.000
_cell.length_c   1.000
_cell.angle_alpha   90.00
_cell.angle_beta   90.00
_cell.angle_gamma   90.00
#
_symmetry.space_group_name_H-M   'P 1'
#
loop_
_entity.id
_entity.type
_entity.pdbx_description
1 polymer ?
#
loop_
_entity_poly.entity_id
_entity_poly.type
_entity_poly.pdbx_seq_one_letter_code
_entity_poly.pdbx_strand_id
1 'polypeptide(L)' 'MEKSYEKVGVKLEFQEFSSKYIYDGKNISPKIFIYGIDSKVKSIAIIMLDTDAPSGSFTHWLIWNIEAGHPNMTIPENIP' A
#
# COMPACT_ATOMS: atom_id res chain seq x y z
N MET A 1 -8.01 -27.20 -11.31
CA MET A 1 -8.89 -26.26 -10.60
C MET A 1 -8.15 -24.94 -10.55
N GLU A 2 -8.50 -24.03 -11.47
CA GLU A 2 -7.81 -22.76 -11.67
C GLU A 2 -8.23 -21.81 -10.54
N LYS A 3 -7.27 -21.33 -9.74
CA LYS A 3 -7.57 -20.32 -8.72
C LYS A 3 -7.81 -19.00 -9.44
N SER A 4 -9.06 -18.59 -9.59
CA SER A 4 -9.39 -17.21 -9.92
C SER A 4 -9.03 -16.34 -8.70
N TYR A 5 -7.93 -15.61 -8.78
CA TYR A 5 -7.62 -14.60 -7.78
C TYR A 5 -8.47 -13.37 -8.11
N GLU A 6 -9.41 -13.03 -7.23
CA GLU A 6 -10.08 -11.73 -7.33
C GLU A 6 -9.04 -10.63 -7.10
N LYS A 7 -9.02 -9.65 -8.01
CA LYS A 7 -8.05 -8.57 -7.98
C LYS A 7 -8.40 -7.62 -6.84
N VAL A 8 -7.52 -7.51 -5.85
CA VAL A 8 -7.63 -6.47 -4.83
C VAL A 8 -7.39 -5.09 -5.45
N GLY A 9 -8.22 -4.13 -5.09
CA GLY A 9 -8.11 -2.75 -5.53
C GLY A 9 -7.40 -1.89 -4.49
N VAL A 10 -6.60 -0.93 -4.96
CA VAL A 10 -5.89 0.05 -4.13
C VAL A 10 -6.22 1.45 -4.63
N LYS A 11 -6.56 2.36 -3.71
CA LYS A 11 -6.83 3.76 -3.99
C LYS A 11 -6.03 4.65 -3.04
N LEU A 12 -5.36 5.64 -3.62
CA LEU A 12 -4.74 6.76 -2.91
C LEU A 12 -5.67 7.98 -3.02
N GLU A 13 -5.62 8.86 -2.02
CA GLU A 13 -6.41 10.11 -2.01
C GLU A 13 -5.77 11.24 -2.82
N PHE A 14 -4.66 10.96 -3.51
CA PHE A 14 -3.90 11.92 -4.29
C PHE A 14 -3.41 11.31 -5.60
N GLN A 15 -3.16 12.18 -6.57
CA GLN A 15 -2.56 11.83 -7.86
C GLN A 15 -1.07 12.14 -7.89
N GLU A 16 -0.62 13.10 -7.08
CA GLU A 16 0.77 13.53 -6.95
C GLU A 16 1.17 13.56 -5.47
N PHE A 17 2.42 13.18 -5.19
CA PHE A 17 2.93 13.23 -3.82
C PHE A 17 3.15 14.67 -3.38
N SER A 18 2.35 15.12 -2.41
CA SER A 18 2.55 16.42 -1.75
C SER A 18 3.80 16.40 -0.84
N SER A 19 4.23 17.57 -0.37
CA SER A 19 5.35 17.72 0.57
C SER A 19 5.22 16.93 1.88
N LYS A 20 4.04 16.37 2.21
CA LYS A 20 3.88 15.45 3.35
C LYS A 20 4.60 14.12 3.13
N TYR A 21 4.64 13.63 1.90
CA TYR A 21 5.00 12.24 1.58
C TYR A 21 6.37 12.09 0.92
N ILE A 22 7.06 13.19 0.62
CA ILE A 22 8.38 13.18 -0.01
C ILE A 22 9.50 13.21 1.04
N TYR A 23 10.71 12.85 0.60
CA TYR A 23 11.93 12.83 1.43
C TYR A 23 12.24 14.18 2.09
N ASP A 24 12.24 15.27 1.32
CA ASP A 24 12.49 16.64 1.81
C ASP A 24 11.25 17.30 2.46
N GLY A 25 10.37 16.43 2.95
CA GLY A 25 9.04 16.74 3.42
C GLY A 25 8.83 16.26 4.85
N LYS A 26 7.60 15.85 5.18
CA LYS A 26 7.36 15.13 6.44
C LYS A 26 7.76 13.66 6.38
N ASN A 27 8.01 13.12 5.18
CA ASN A 27 8.40 11.72 4.95
C ASN A 27 7.51 10.70 5.69
N ILE A 28 6.19 10.93 5.69
CA ILE A 28 5.21 10.01 6.30
C ILE A 28 4.61 9.08 5.23
N SER A 29 4.23 7.87 5.61
CA SER A 29 3.51 6.97 4.71
C SER A 29 2.11 7.50 4.37
N PRO A 30 1.61 7.29 3.13
CA PRO A 30 0.30 7.76 2.73
C PRO A 30 -0.82 6.92 3.33
N LYS A 31 -2.00 7.52 3.46
CA LYS A 31 -3.24 6.76 3.69
C LYS A 31 -3.57 5.93 2.45
N ILE A 32 -3.90 4.66 2.65
CA ILE A 32 -4.21 3.70 1.58
C ILE A 32 -5.60 3.11 1.82
N PHE A 33 -6.47 3.20 0.82
CA PHE A 33 -7.74 2.49 0.80
C PHE A 33 -7.61 1.21 -0.02
N ILE A 34 -7.96 0.08 0.57
CA ILE A 34 -7.94 -1.24 -0.07
C ILE A 34 -9.36 -1.78 -0.13
N TYR A 35 -9.77 -2.31 -1.29
CA TYR A 35 -11.11 -2.85 -1.51
C TYR A 35 -11.08 -4.15 -2.31
N GLY A 36 -12.15 -4.93 -2.23
CA GLY A 36 -12.22 -6.23 -2.91
C GLY A 36 -11.31 -7.28 -2.25
N ILE A 37 -11.15 -7.20 -0.93
CA ILE A 37 -10.45 -8.22 -0.13
C ILE A 37 -11.39 -9.41 0.02
N ASP A 38 -10.94 -10.63 -0.30
CA ASP A 38 -11.69 -11.88 -0.08
C ASP A 38 -11.70 -12.25 1.41
N SER A 39 -12.83 -12.79 1.90
CA SER A 39 -13.03 -13.19 3.30
C SER A 39 -12.02 -14.21 3.85
N LYS A 40 -11.31 -14.92 2.98
CA LYS A 40 -10.26 -15.90 3.32
C LYS A 40 -8.89 -15.27 3.51
N VAL A 41 -8.69 -14.01 3.10
CA VAL A 41 -7.43 -13.28 3.31
C VAL A 41 -7.28 -12.99 4.79
N LYS A 42 -6.16 -13.40 5.37
CA LYS A 42 -5.86 -13.21 6.81
C LYS A 42 -4.98 -11.99 7.06
N SER A 43 -4.07 -11.72 6.14
CA SER A 43 -3.07 -10.67 6.30
C SER A 43 -2.73 -10.01 4.97
N ILE A 44 -2.37 -8.73 5.03
CA ILE A 44 -1.91 -7.93 3.90
C ILE A 44 -0.46 -7.48 4.14
N ALA A 45 0.29 -7.36 3.05
CA ALA A 45 1.57 -6.67 3.00
C ALA A 45 1.53 -5.57 1.95
N ILE A 46 2.27 -4.49 2.18
CA ILE A 46 2.42 -3.35 1.27
C ILE A 46 3.89 -3.15 0.97
N ILE A 47 4.19 -2.95 -0.31
CA ILE A 47 5.52 -2.61 -0.82
C ILE A 47 5.37 -1.34 -1.63
N MET A 48 6.02 -0.26 -1.21
CA MET A 48 6.20 0.93 -2.02
C MET A 48 7.55 0.82 -2.71
N LEU A 49 7.53 0.32 -3.95
CA LEU A 49 8.71 0.09 -4.77
C LEU A 49 8.83 1.20 -5.81
N ASP A 50 9.93 1.94 -5.76
CA ASP A 50 10.38 2.80 -6.85
C ASP A 50 11.23 1.95 -7.80
N THR A 51 10.70 1.66 -8.99
CA THR A 51 11.43 0.92 -10.03
C THR A 51 12.29 1.81 -10.92
N ASP A 52 12.12 3.13 -10.85
CA ASP A 52 12.85 4.13 -11.66
C ASP A 52 14.02 4.80 -10.91
N ALA A 53 14.22 4.44 -9.64
CA ALA A 53 15.33 4.89 -8.81
C ALA A 53 16.72 4.77 -9.51
N PRO A 54 17.63 5.75 -9.33
CA PRO A 54 18.86 5.87 -10.13
C PRO A 54 19.83 4.67 -10.05
N SER A 55 19.77 3.88 -8.98
CA SER A 55 20.64 2.72 -8.74
C SER A 55 19.92 1.38 -8.91
N GLY A 56 18.82 1.36 -9.66
CA GLY A 56 17.90 0.23 -9.73
C GLY A 56 16.82 0.32 -8.66
N SER A 57 15.97 -0.71 -8.58
CA SER A 57 14.74 -0.64 -7.78
C SER A 57 15.01 -0.41 -6.29
N PHE A 58 14.27 0.53 -5.70
CA PHE A 58 14.39 0.92 -4.30
C PHE A 58 13.05 0.77 -3.56
N THR A 59 13.05 0.07 -2.43
CA THR A 59 11.85 -0.05 -1.60
C THR A 59 11.82 1.08 -0.57
N HIS A 60 10.91 2.03 -0.76
CA HIS A 60 10.72 3.17 0.15
C HIS A 60 9.99 2.78 1.42
N TRP A 61 9.07 1.82 1.35
CA TRP A 61 8.26 1.40 2.49
C TRP A 61 7.81 -0.05 2.35
N LEU A 62 7.90 -0.80 3.46
CA LEU A 62 7.50 -2.19 3.55
C LEU A 62 6.83 -2.41 4.91
N ILE A 63 5.55 -2.78 4.88
CA ILE A 63 4.80 -3.19 6.08
C ILE A 63 4.06 -4.50 5.79
N TRP A 64 3.99 -5.38 6.78
CA TRP A 64 3.41 -6.72 6.62
C TRP A 64 2.72 -7.18 7.90
N ASN A 65 2.06 -8.35 7.83
CA ASN A 65 1.23 -8.90 8.91
C ASN A 65 0.10 -7.97 9.35
N ILE A 66 -0.39 -7.12 8.44
CA ILE A 66 -1.55 -6.27 8.69
C ILE A 66 -2.79 -7.16 8.66
N GLU A 67 -3.60 -7.18 9.71
CA GLU A 67 -4.86 -7.93 9.73
C GLU A 67 -5.78 -7.46 8.59
N ALA A 68 -6.29 -8.40 7.80
CA ALA A 68 -7.09 -8.08 6.62
C ALA A 68 -8.55 -7.73 7.00
N GLY A 69 -8.99 -6.52 6.65
CA GLY A 69 -10.39 -6.11 6.79
C GLY A 69 -11.20 -6.43 5.52
N HIS A 70 -12.21 -7.29 5.65
CA HIS A 70 -13.13 -7.63 4.54
C HIS A 70 -14.41 -6.77 4.58
N PRO A 71 -14.94 -6.32 3.41
CA PRO A 71 -14.36 -6.44 2.07
C PRO A 71 -13.35 -5.33 1.75
N ASN A 72 -13.29 -4.31 2.60
CA ASN A 72 -12.48 -3.13 2.42
C ASN A 72 -11.81 -2.77 3.74
N MET A 73 -10.65 -2.12 3.65
CA MET A 73 -9.97 -1.55 4.81
C MET A 73 -9.21 -0.29 4.45
N THR A 74 -8.80 0.45 5.48
CA THR A 74 -7.94 1.62 5.35
C THR A 74 -6.70 1.40 6.18
N ILE A 75 -5.53 1.64 5.58
CA ILE A 75 -4.29 1.83 6.31
C ILE A 75 -4.13 3.34 6.50
N PRO A 76 -4.04 3.83 7.75
CA PRO A 76 -3.90 5.26 8.01
C PRO A 76 -2.55 5.77 7.50
N GLU A 77 -2.44 7.10 7.37
CA GLU A 77 -1.16 7.74 7.11
C GLU A 77 -0.20 7.56 8.31
N ASN A 78 1.09 7.78 8.07
CA ASN A 78 2.12 7.82 9.11
C ASN A 78 2.26 6.52 9.93
N ILE A 79 2.07 5.38 9.27
CA ILE A 79 2.51 4.08 9.75
C ILE A 79 4.02 3.92 9.46
N PRO A 80 4.85 3.58 10.46
CA PRO A 80 6.30 3.40 10.32
C PRO A 80 6.71 2.36 9.29
#